data_AF-A0AAW9F5D9-F1
#
_entry.id   AF-A0AAW9F5D9-F1
#
_cell.length_a   1.000
_cell.length_b   1.000
_cell.length_c   1.000
_cell.angle_alpha   90.00
_cell.angle_beta   90.00
_cell.angle_gamma   90.00
#
_symmetry.space_group_name_H-M   'P 1'
#
loop_
_entity.id
_entity.type
_entity.pdbx_description
1 polymer ?
#
loop_
_entity_poly.entity_id
_entity_poly.type
_entity_poly.pdbx_seq_one_letter_code
_entity_poly.pdbx_strand_id
1 'polypeptide(L)'
;MAKINGFGMAVLGVIALVGSGVAYLAMPAKQQVDISIQGVNDGVDRTEQVKANFTELAAHCPAVIKAKSVVVQHEQGEALFWRNEKLGWQSDFYFQVVDRRGETHHFYLREDVPRELMVFAKQVSLDWCGIDAMMKDYYLVTL
;
A
#
# COMPACT_ATOMS: atom_id res chain seq x y z
N MET A 1 -8.38 -33.87 -3.59
CA MET A 1 -8.01 -32.78 -2.66
C MET A 1 -6.59 -32.36 -3.02
N ALA A 2 -6.20 -31.12 -3.29
CA ALA A 2 -6.89 -29.84 -3.42
C ALA A 2 -6.33 -29.13 -4.67
N LYS A 3 -7.18 -28.40 -5.39
CA LYS A 3 -6.88 -27.71 -6.64
C LYS A 3 -6.21 -26.39 -6.30
N ILE A 4 -4.89 -26.29 -6.52
CA ILE A 4 -4.15 -25.03 -6.40
C ILE A 4 -4.59 -24.17 -7.58
N ASN A 5 -5.59 -23.32 -7.39
CA ASN A 5 -5.94 -22.28 -8.35
C ASN A 5 -4.80 -21.28 -8.34
N GLY A 6 -3.93 -21.36 -9.35
CA GLY A 6 -2.86 -20.41 -9.60
C GLY A 6 -3.43 -19.01 -9.70
N PHE A 7 -3.21 -18.20 -8.66
CA PHE A 7 -3.32 -16.76 -8.72
C PHE A 7 -2.28 -16.29 -9.74
N GLY A 8 -2.76 -15.94 -10.93
CA GLY A 8 -1.93 -15.31 -11.95
C GLY A 8 -1.34 -14.03 -11.37
N MET A 9 -0.01 -13.99 -11.28
CA MET A 9 0.77 -12.81 -10.95
C MET A 9 0.28 -11.63 -11.78
N ALA A 10 -0.52 -10.75 -11.17
CA ALA A 10 -0.79 -9.44 -11.72
C ALA A 10 0.54 -8.71 -11.76
N VAL A 11 0.92 -8.27 -12.95
CA VAL A 11 2.23 -7.65 -13.24
C VAL A 11 2.34 -6.35 -12.44
N LEU A 12 3.12 -6.39 -11.37
CA LEU A 12 3.52 -5.23 -10.58
C LEU A 12 4.57 -4.44 -11.39
N GLY A 13 4.15 -3.34 -12.00
CA GLY A 13 5.06 -2.34 -12.55
C GLY A 13 5.45 -1.36 -11.45
N VAL A 14 6.60 -1.58 -10.80
CA VAL A 14 7.13 -0.61 -9.84
C VAL A 14 7.99 0.41 -10.59
N ILE A 15 7.58 1.67 -10.57
CA ILE A 15 8.33 2.79 -11.16
C ILE A 15 9.01 3.53 -10.01
N ALA A 16 10.33 3.35 -9.87
CA ALA A 16 11.14 4.12 -8.94
C ALA A 16 11.55 5.44 -9.62
N LEU A 17 11.10 6.58 -9.09
CA LEU A 17 11.54 7.91 -9.53
C LEU A 17 12.81 8.31 -8.77
N VAL A 18 13.96 7.81 -9.21
CA VAL A 18 15.27 8.24 -8.70
C VAL A 18 15.81 9.34 -9.61
N GLY A 19 15.36 10.59 -9.42
CA GLY A 19 15.86 11.77 -10.15
C GLY A 19 15.50 11.81 -11.64
N SER A 20 14.72 12.83 -12.03
CA SER A 20 14.55 13.34 -13.40
C SER A 20 14.70 12.33 -14.57
N GLY A 21 13.84 11.31 -14.62
CA GLY A 21 13.81 10.39 -15.75
C GLY A 21 12.77 9.30 -15.57
N VAL A 22 11.66 9.39 -16.30
CA VAL A 22 10.65 8.31 -16.31
C VAL A 22 11.08 7.27 -17.33
N ALA A 23 11.50 6.09 -16.89
CA ALA A 23 11.77 4.96 -17.76
C ALA A 23 10.48 4.14 -17.93
N TYR A 24 9.86 4.22 -19.11
CA TYR A 24 8.71 3.39 -19.48
C TYR A 24 9.19 2.09 -20.12
N LEU A 25 8.91 0.94 -19.49
CA LEU A 25 9.04 -0.37 -20.14
C LEU A 25 7.74 -0.70 -20.87
N ALA A 26 7.79 -0.73 -22.20
CA ALA A 26 6.65 -1.11 -23.03
C ALA A 26 6.32 -2.61 -22.84
N MET A 27 5.17 -2.90 -22.27
CA MET A 27 4.58 -4.24 -22.17
C MET A 27 3.07 -4.21 -22.49
N PRO A 28 2.50 -5.31 -23.03
CA PRO A 28 1.13 -5.33 -23.53
C PRO A 28 0.11 -5.19 -22.39
N ALA A 29 -1.04 -4.59 -22.70
CA ALA A 29 -2.11 -4.18 -21.78
C ALA A 29 -2.78 -5.34 -21.00
N LYS A 30 -2.05 -5.96 -20.08
CA LYS A 30 -2.62 -6.55 -18.87
C LYS A 30 -2.69 -5.41 -17.86
N GLN A 31 -3.81 -5.30 -17.13
CA GLN A 31 -4.02 -4.25 -16.14
C GLN A 31 -2.81 -4.19 -15.18
N GLN A 32 -1.97 -3.18 -15.34
CA GLN A 32 -0.83 -2.89 -14.48
C GLN A 32 -1.32 -1.92 -13.41
N VAL A 33 -1.01 -2.23 -12.16
CA VAL A 33 -1.12 -1.24 -11.09
C VAL A 33 0.19 -0.47 -11.11
N ASP A 34 0.11 0.81 -11.44
CA ASP A 34 1.28 1.69 -11.39
C ASP A 34 1.61 1.96 -9.93
N ILE A 35 2.74 1.43 -9.46
CA ILE A 35 3.26 1.72 -8.11
C ILE A 35 4.40 2.72 -8.23
N SER A 36 4.18 3.92 -7.70
CA SER A 36 5.21 4.95 -7.55
C SER A 36 5.72 4.96 -6.11
N ILE A 37 7.04 4.90 -5.94
CA ILE A 37 7.68 5.05 -4.63
C ILE A 37 8.16 6.50 -4.49
N GLN A 38 7.67 7.20 -3.48
CA GLN A 38 8.13 8.53 -3.08
C GLN A 38 8.93 8.35 -1.78
N GLY A 39 10.26 8.33 -1.90
CA GLY A 39 11.16 8.18 -0.77
C GLY A 39 11.71 9.51 -0.27
N VAL A 40 12.21 9.50 0.97
CA VAL A 40 13.20 10.47 1.43
C VAL A 40 14.47 10.24 0.59
N ASN A 41 15.14 11.30 0.13
CA ASN A 41 16.37 11.18 -0.67
C ASN A 41 17.56 10.75 0.20
N ASP A 42 17.45 9.55 0.78
CA ASP A 42 18.39 8.94 1.72
C ASP A 42 19.29 7.88 1.06
N GLY A 43 19.08 7.62 -0.23
CA GLY A 43 19.86 6.67 -1.03
C GLY A 43 19.52 5.20 -0.78
N VAL A 44 18.46 4.88 -0.03
CA VAL A 44 18.07 3.50 0.27
C VAL A 44 17.01 3.00 -0.71
N ASP A 45 17.35 1.94 -1.46
CA ASP A 45 16.39 1.23 -2.32
C ASP A 45 15.45 0.35 -1.48
N ARG A 46 14.15 0.69 -1.51
CA ARG A 46 13.09 0.00 -0.79
C ARG A 46 12.17 -0.82 -1.71
N THR A 47 12.55 -1.04 -2.96
CA THR A 47 11.69 -1.68 -3.98
C THR A 47 11.13 -3.02 -3.51
N GLU A 48 11.97 -3.91 -2.96
CA GLU A 48 11.52 -5.23 -2.50
C GLU A 48 10.64 -5.15 -1.25
N GLN A 49 10.91 -4.21 -0.34
CA GLN A 49 10.07 -3.98 0.85
C GLN A 49 8.69 -3.47 0.45
N VAL A 50 8.62 -2.53 -0.52
CA VAL A 50 7.35 -2.03 -1.06
C VAL A 50 6.55 -3.16 -1.71
N LYS A 51 7.19 -4.04 -2.48
CA LYS A 51 6.51 -5.22 -3.07
C LYS A 51 5.95 -6.15 -2.00
N ALA A 52 6.73 -6.45 -0.96
CA ALA A 52 6.31 -7.30 0.15
C ALA A 52 5.13 -6.67 0.91
N ASN A 53 5.22 -5.38 1.24
CA ASN A 53 4.18 -4.66 1.97
C ASN A 53 2.91 -4.45 1.13
N PHE A 54 3.04 -4.25 -0.18
CA PHE A 54 1.89 -4.24 -1.08
C PHE A 54 1.22 -5.62 -1.16
N THR A 55 2.00 -6.70 -1.16
CA THR A 55 1.47 -8.07 -1.14
C THR A 55 0.69 -8.34 0.15
N GLU A 56 1.23 -7.89 1.30
CA GLU A 56 0.52 -7.95 2.57
C GLU A 56 -0.77 -7.13 2.55
N LEU A 57 -0.71 -5.87 2.09
CA LEU A 57 -1.90 -5.03 1.94
C LEU A 57 -2.96 -5.71 1.06
N ALA A 58 -2.55 -6.34 -0.03
CA ALA A 58 -3.46 -7.07 -0.93
C ALA A 58 -4.06 -8.33 -0.29
N ALA A 59 -3.40 -8.94 0.70
CA ALA A 59 -3.95 -10.07 1.43
C ALA A 59 -5.15 -9.65 2.31
N HIS A 60 -5.07 -8.46 2.91
CA HIS A 60 -6.13 -7.92 3.79
C HIS A 60 -7.13 -7.00 3.07
N CYS A 61 -6.75 -6.47 1.91
CA CYS A 61 -7.61 -5.68 1.04
C CYS A 61 -7.45 -6.11 -0.42
N PRO A 62 -8.04 -7.24 -0.86
CA PRO A 62 -7.83 -7.78 -2.21
C PRO A 62 -8.21 -6.84 -3.35
N ALA A 63 -9.03 -5.81 -3.09
CA ALA A 63 -9.43 -4.83 -4.09
C ALA A 63 -8.28 -3.94 -4.60
N VAL A 64 -7.21 -3.77 -3.81
CA VAL A 64 -6.06 -2.90 -4.19
C VAL A 64 -5.34 -3.38 -5.45
N ILE A 65 -5.38 -4.68 -5.76
CA ILE A 65 -4.78 -5.22 -6.99
C ILE A 65 -5.48 -4.72 -8.26
N LYS A 66 -6.68 -4.16 -8.12
CA LYS A 66 -7.47 -3.58 -9.23
C LYS A 66 -7.43 -2.06 -9.23
N ALA A 67 -6.68 -1.44 -8.33
CA ALA A 67 -6.52 0.00 -8.24
C ALA A 67 -6.02 0.59 -9.57
N LYS A 68 -6.36 1.86 -9.79
CA LYS A 68 -5.87 2.64 -10.92
C LYS A 68 -4.41 3.03 -10.72
N SER A 69 -4.04 3.42 -9.51
CA SER A 69 -2.68 3.84 -9.16
C SER A 69 -2.42 3.66 -7.67
N VAL A 70 -1.17 3.42 -7.32
CA VAL A 70 -0.69 3.34 -5.94
C VAL A 70 0.54 4.23 -5.80
N VAL A 71 0.51 5.16 -4.86
CA VAL A 71 1.68 5.92 -4.43
C VAL A 71 2.06 5.42 -3.05
N VAL A 72 3.34 5.12 -2.86
CA VAL A 72 3.88 4.60 -1.60
C VAL A 72 4.92 5.56 -1.06
N GLN A 73 4.83 5.89 0.22
CA GLN A 73 5.81 6.67 0.95
C GLN A 73 6.30 5.88 2.15
N HIS A 74 7.61 5.90 2.39
CA HIS A 74 8.19 5.42 3.65
C HIS A 74 8.28 6.62 4.60
N GLU A 75 7.62 6.52 5.74
CA GLU A 75 7.58 7.59 6.74
C GLU A 75 8.29 7.10 8.02
N GLN A 76 9.07 7.99 8.63
CA GLN A 76 9.79 7.75 9.89
C GLN A 76 9.91 9.04 10.69
N GLY A 77 10.04 8.93 12.02
CA GLY A 77 10.22 10.08 12.91
C GLY A 77 9.04 11.06 12.88
N GLU A 78 9.33 12.36 12.71
CA GLU A 78 8.32 13.43 12.78
C GLU A 78 7.19 13.32 11.74
N ALA A 79 7.44 12.63 10.61
CA ALA A 79 6.44 12.40 9.57
C ALA A 79 5.26 11.52 10.03
N LEU A 80 5.44 10.72 11.10
CA LEU A 80 4.36 9.88 11.62
C LEU A 80 3.32 10.67 12.42
N PHE A 81 3.65 11.89 12.85
CA PHE A 81 2.80 12.77 13.67
C PHE A 81 2.04 11.98 14.75
N TRP A 82 0.71 11.98 14.67
CA TRP A 82 -0.18 11.37 15.64
C TRP A 82 -0.05 9.84 15.74
N ARG A 83 0.42 9.13 14.70
CA ARG A 83 0.61 7.67 14.75
C ARG A 83 1.74 7.29 15.70
N ASN A 84 2.81 8.08 15.72
CA ASN A 84 3.88 7.94 16.70
C ASN A 84 3.34 8.20 18.11
N GLU A 85 2.62 9.31 18.31
CA GLU A 85 2.12 9.70 19.63
C GLU A 85 1.06 8.75 20.21
N LYS A 86 0.14 8.25 19.37
CA LYS A 86 -1.02 7.46 19.82
C LYS A 86 -0.78 5.96 19.78
N LEU A 87 -0.02 5.48 18.80
CA LEU A 87 0.18 4.06 18.55
C LEU A 87 1.61 3.60 18.83
N GLY A 88 2.54 4.53 19.07
CA GLY A 88 3.95 4.22 19.34
C GLY A 88 4.73 3.79 18.10
N TRP A 89 4.18 3.97 16.90
CA TRP A 89 4.81 3.56 15.64
C TRP A 89 6.09 4.35 15.40
N GLN A 90 7.14 3.69 14.91
CA GLN A 90 8.44 4.33 14.64
C GLN A 90 8.66 4.59 13.15
N SER A 91 8.17 3.69 12.31
CA SER A 91 8.18 3.82 10.86
C SER A 91 7.02 3.07 10.22
N ASP A 92 6.57 3.55 9.07
CA ASP A 92 5.52 2.90 8.29
C ASP A 92 5.67 3.11 6.78
N PHE A 93 4.94 2.31 6.02
CA PHE A 93 4.69 2.51 4.61
C PHE A 93 3.26 3.04 4.43
N TYR A 94 3.15 4.28 4.02
CA TYR A 94 1.89 4.91 3.63
C TYR A 94 1.58 4.57 2.17
N PHE A 95 0.43 3.93 1.93
CA PHE A 95 -0.11 3.64 0.61
C PHE A 95 -1.31 4.54 0.33
N GLN A 96 -1.15 5.45 -0.62
CA GLN A 96 -2.24 6.17 -1.25
C GLN A 96 -2.71 5.40 -2.48
N VAL A 97 -3.89 4.81 -2.40
CA VAL A 97 -4.44 3.95 -3.44
C VAL A 97 -5.65 4.61 -4.07
N VAL A 98 -5.63 4.81 -5.39
CA VAL A 98 -6.77 5.36 -6.12
C VAL A 98 -7.52 4.21 -6.79
N ASP A 99 -8.79 4.03 -6.46
CA ASP A 99 -9.62 2.99 -7.07
C ASP A 99 -9.99 3.34 -8.53
N ARG A 100 -10.70 2.44 -9.20
CA ARG A 100 -11.12 2.67 -10.59
C ARG A 100 -12.16 3.78 -10.76
N ARG A 101 -12.85 4.17 -9.69
CA ARG A 101 -13.86 5.22 -9.65
C ARG A 101 -13.23 6.58 -9.31
N GLY A 102 -11.94 6.61 -8.97
CA GLY A 102 -11.21 7.81 -8.56
C GLY A 102 -11.25 8.08 -7.05
N GLU A 103 -11.82 7.16 -6.25
CA GLU A 103 -11.80 7.25 -4.80
C GLU A 103 -10.38 7.00 -4.28
N THR A 104 -9.93 7.85 -3.35
CA THR A 104 -8.61 7.69 -2.73
C THR A 104 -8.75 7.02 -1.37
N HIS A 105 -8.04 5.92 -1.20
CA HIS A 105 -7.95 5.13 0.01
C HIS A 105 -6.55 5.26 0.61
N HIS A 106 -6.49 5.34 1.94
CA HIS A 106 -5.26 5.56 2.69
C HIS A 106 -5.02 4.36 3.60
N PHE A 107 -3.88 3.71 3.40
CA PHE A 107 -3.43 2.59 4.22
C PHE A 107 -2.06 2.89 4.78
N TYR A 108 -1.80 2.42 6.00
CA TYR A 108 -0.48 2.53 6.61
C TYR A 108 -0.07 1.15 7.10
N LEU A 109 1.11 0.69 6.68
CA LEU A 109 1.67 -0.57 7.12
C LEU A 109 2.86 -0.29 8.04
N ARG A 110 2.71 -0.59 9.31
CA ARG A 110 3.79 -0.43 10.28
C ARG A 110 4.95 -1.34 9.91
N GLU A 111 6.15 -0.77 9.92
CA GLU A 111 7.38 -1.50 9.63
C GLU A 111 7.95 -2.15 10.90
N ASP A 112 7.84 -1.48 12.04
CA ASP A 112 8.31 -2.00 13.33
C ASP A 112 7.33 -3.00 13.97
N VAL A 113 7.70 -3.58 15.12
CA VAL A 113 6.96 -4.65 15.79
C VAL A 113 6.05 -4.07 16.90
N PRO A 114 4.80 -4.54 17.05
CA PRO A 114 4.10 -5.53 16.21
C PRO A 114 3.76 -4.99 14.82
N ARG A 115 3.70 -5.87 13.81
CA ARG A 115 3.27 -5.46 12.47
C ARG A 115 1.77 -5.19 12.46
N GLU A 116 1.39 -4.04 11.92
CA GLU A 116 0.00 -3.57 11.91
C GLU A 116 -0.34 -2.92 10.56
N LEU A 117 -1.53 -3.21 10.05
CA LEU A 117 -2.15 -2.50 8.93
C LEU A 117 -3.24 -1.59 9.47
N MET A 118 -3.16 -0.31 9.12
CA MET A 118 -4.21 0.66 9.38
C MET A 118 -4.97 0.99 8.09
N VAL A 119 -6.29 0.87 8.13
CA VAL A 119 -7.20 1.47 7.15
C VAL A 119 -7.72 2.78 7.73
N PHE A 120 -7.53 3.90 7.02
CA PHE A 120 -7.77 5.22 7.60
C PHE A 120 -9.10 5.85 7.17
N ALA A 121 -9.82 6.40 8.16
CA ALA A 121 -10.89 7.41 8.15
C ALA A 121 -12.17 7.16 7.35
N LYS A 122 -12.18 6.32 6.32
CA LYS A 122 -13.31 6.19 5.39
C LYS A 122 -14.00 4.85 5.52
N GLN A 123 -15.32 4.86 5.78
CA GLN A 123 -16.14 3.64 5.71
C GLN A 123 -16.04 2.99 4.32
N VAL A 124 -16.04 3.79 3.25
CA VAL A 124 -15.89 3.29 1.88
C VAL A 124 -14.56 2.53 1.68
N SER A 125 -13.51 2.81 2.45
CA SER A 125 -12.28 2.02 2.40
C SER A 125 -12.46 0.63 3.00
N LEU A 126 -13.18 0.51 4.12
CA LEU A 126 -13.51 -0.80 4.71
C LEU A 126 -14.40 -1.60 3.77
N ASP A 127 -15.46 -0.98 3.26
CA ASP A 127 -16.39 -1.60 2.34
C ASP A 127 -15.67 -2.09 1.07
N TRP A 128 -14.73 -1.28 0.57
CA TRP A 128 -13.93 -1.62 -0.60
C TRP A 128 -12.99 -2.80 -0.34
N CYS A 129 -12.42 -2.89 0.86
CA CYS A 129 -11.63 -4.05 1.29
C CYS A 129 -12.48 -5.27 1.66
N GLY A 130 -13.81 -5.13 1.78
CA GLY A 130 -14.71 -6.20 2.22
C GLY A 130 -14.64 -6.47 3.72
N ILE A 131 -14.24 -5.47 4.52
CA ILE A 131 -14.13 -5.58 5.97
C ILE A 131 -15.47 -5.20 6.61
N ASP A 132 -16.10 -6.16 7.28
CA ASP A 132 -17.36 -5.94 8.01
C ASP A 132 -17.10 -5.31 9.38
N ALA A 133 -16.87 -4.00 9.37
CA ALA A 133 -16.69 -3.19 10.57
C ALA A 133 -17.22 -1.76 10.35
N MET A 134 -17.51 -1.08 11.47
CA MET A 134 -17.88 0.33 11.46
C MET A 134 -16.65 1.20 11.72
N MET A 135 -16.31 2.07 10.76
CA MET A 135 -15.19 2.99 10.85
C MET A 135 -15.39 3.99 12.01
N LYS A 136 -14.39 4.10 12.88
CA LYS A 136 -14.30 5.07 13.98
C LYS A 136 -12.90 5.70 13.94
N ASP A 137 -12.70 6.59 12.98
CA ASP A 137 -11.42 7.26 12.65
C ASP A 137 -10.38 6.39 11.95
N TYR A 138 -10.15 5.16 12.42
CA TYR A 138 -9.31 4.19 11.73
C TYR A 138 -9.70 2.76 12.12
N TYR A 139 -9.20 1.80 11.36
CA TYR A 139 -9.32 0.37 11.65
C TYR A 139 -7.93 -0.25 11.63
N LEU A 140 -7.55 -0.95 12.71
CA LEU A 140 -6.26 -1.63 12.83
C LEU A 140 -6.44 -3.14 12.68
N VAL A 141 -5.53 -3.74 11.92
CA VAL A 141 -5.36 -5.18 11.76
C VAL A 141 -3.96 -5.53 12.24
N THR A 142 -3.84 -6.46 13.17
CA THR A 142 -2.54 -7.05 13.53
C THR A 142 -2.18 -8.11 12.48
N LEU A 143 -0.95 -8.05 11.97
CA LEU A 143 -0.44 -8.87 10.86
C LEU A 143 0.42 -10.03 11.36
#